data_AF-A0A0Q5BSW2-F1
#
_entry.id   AF-A0A0Q5BSW2-F1
#
_cell.length_a   1.000
_cell.length_b   1.000
_cell.length_c   1.000
_cell.angle_alpha   90.00
_cell.angle_beta   90.00
_cell.angle_gamma   90.00
#
_symmetry.space_group_name_H-M   'P 1'
#
loop_
_entity.id
_entity.type
_entity.pdbx_description
1 polymer ?
#
loop_
_entity_poly.entity_id
_entity_poly.type
_entity_poly.pdbx_seq_one_letter_code
_entity_poly.pdbx_strand_id
1 'polypeptide(L)'
;MSTADSAAAPAAAFPPPDPDTLVPGRPPRRRLSRTGRRVVAGGAALLLLAGGGTTAVLVRDALSEQRYEEAAERFERTAAEHDRAAASWQALEDSVEGETADIRPALDEAGDAAVDPAARDAYRAAIDAVVDAADDVPVAEPATADASEAPEGADERFAAADALDSDSDALASEAADQDEQRERIRPLLAAVTDAATAFTESTAATADALVASSTAASRQSRWLVERALYGYGSERAAVRLSEPTALRAYLAQAEVMRVSQEEGLAERAAPDWPRKQQVLDFADSISGGVPIDIEWRESIEIAGTAYGDRDSGAGLATWSLQEGAPSQIQLTESIQRYWDASWTVGLVAHEVGHSITSKESCYDLYRAAPFDGDDEKWATAWALSLGYTDGSGVEPYGYPGEDAIAVAAGCR
;
A
#
# COMPACT_ATOMS: atom_id res chain seq x y z
N MET A 1 30.04 -14.35 35.40
CA MET A 1 31.34 -15.01 35.16
C MET A 1 32.07 -14.22 34.09
N SER A 2 33.33 -13.89 34.36
CA SER A 2 34.33 -13.21 33.51
C SER A 2 34.08 -11.76 33.08
N THR A 3 34.50 -10.89 33.99
CA THR A 3 35.07 -9.55 33.78
C THR A 3 36.39 -9.61 32.99
N ALA A 4 36.60 -8.68 32.07
CA ALA A 4 37.94 -8.29 31.62
C ALA A 4 38.00 -6.75 31.48
N ASP A 5 38.73 -6.17 32.42
CA ASP A 5 39.16 -4.77 32.48
C ASP A 5 39.99 -4.39 31.26
N SER A 6 39.76 -3.19 30.72
CA SER A 6 40.75 -2.46 29.94
C SER A 6 40.79 -1.02 30.42
N ALA A 7 41.84 -0.72 31.18
CA ALA A 7 42.08 0.56 31.85
C ALA A 7 42.48 1.64 30.84
N ALA A 8 41.74 2.74 30.85
CA ALA A 8 42.07 3.98 30.14
C ALA A 8 43.24 4.69 30.85
N ALA A 9 44.25 5.09 30.06
CA ALA A 9 45.36 5.92 30.53
C ALA A 9 44.91 7.38 30.77
N PRO A 10 45.42 8.06 31.81
CA PRO A 10 45.08 9.45 32.07
C PRO A 10 45.77 10.41 31.09
N ALA A 11 45.01 11.37 30.56
CA ALA A 11 45.51 12.47 29.77
C ALA A 11 46.46 13.34 30.60
N ALA A 12 47.71 13.47 30.14
CA ALA A 12 48.69 14.40 30.69
C ALA A 12 48.32 15.83 30.26
N ALA A 13 47.85 16.63 31.22
CA ALA A 13 47.67 18.06 31.04
C ALA A 13 49.05 18.75 30.99
N PHE A 14 49.38 19.34 29.83
CA PHE A 14 50.52 20.24 29.70
C PHE A 14 50.16 21.60 30.33
N PRO A 15 51.00 22.17 31.22
CA PRO A 15 50.79 23.50 31.74
C PRO A 15 51.08 24.56 30.66
N PRO A 16 50.40 25.72 30.68
CA PRO A 16 50.73 26.82 29.78
C PRO A 16 52.16 27.33 30.04
N PRO A 17 52.90 27.75 29.00
CA PRO A 17 54.26 28.25 29.17
C PRO A 17 54.27 29.59 29.93
N ASP A 18 55.22 29.69 30.85
CA ASP A 18 55.58 30.88 31.63
C ASP A 18 56.17 31.97 30.69
N PRO A 19 55.61 33.19 30.64
CA PRO A 19 56.10 34.25 29.77
C PRO A 19 57.45 34.87 30.20
N ASP A 20 58.08 34.47 31.31
CA ASP A 20 59.25 35.19 31.86
C ASP A 20 60.64 34.54 31.63
N THR A 21 60.79 33.47 30.83
CA THR A 21 62.09 32.76 30.72
C THR A 21 62.81 32.78 29.37
N LEU A 22 62.70 33.82 28.56
CA LEU A 22 63.58 34.03 27.41
C LEU A 22 64.20 35.44 27.36
N VAL A 23 65.17 35.69 28.24
CA VAL A 23 66.12 36.79 28.07
C VAL A 23 67.56 36.27 28.14
N PRO A 24 68.25 36.18 26.98
CA PRO A 24 69.71 36.20 26.95
C PRO A 24 70.25 37.49 26.31
N GLY A 25 70.98 38.25 27.13
CA GLY A 25 72.27 38.89 26.77
C GLY A 25 72.29 40.10 25.83
N ARG A 26 72.35 41.32 26.40
CA ARG A 26 72.79 42.53 25.69
C ARG A 26 74.26 42.40 25.23
N PRO A 27 74.57 42.57 23.93
CA PRO A 27 75.96 42.60 23.46
C PRO A 27 76.65 43.94 23.78
N PRO A 28 78.01 43.97 23.88
CA PRO A 28 78.78 45.16 24.23
C PRO A 28 78.70 46.26 23.16
N ARG A 29 78.37 47.48 23.60
CA ARG A 29 78.26 48.68 22.75
C ARG A 29 79.65 49.19 22.33
N ARG A 30 80.08 48.93 21.08
CA ARG A 30 81.18 49.67 20.45
C ARG A 30 80.70 51.05 19.98
N ARG A 31 81.41 52.11 20.39
CA ARG A 31 81.15 53.50 19.96
C ARG A 31 81.62 53.68 18.51
N LEU A 32 80.66 53.76 17.58
CA LEU A 32 80.91 54.16 16.19
C LEU A 32 80.82 55.69 16.05
N SER A 33 81.76 56.26 15.28
CA SER A 33 81.93 57.70 15.06
C SER A 33 80.79 58.30 14.21
N ARG A 34 80.55 59.61 14.41
CA ARG A 34 79.34 60.34 13.97
C ARG A 34 79.14 60.43 12.45
N THR A 35 80.11 60.06 11.63
CA THR A 35 80.06 60.18 10.16
C THR A 35 79.53 58.93 9.45
N GLY A 36 79.55 57.75 10.07
CA GLY A 36 79.04 56.49 9.49
C GLY A 36 77.55 56.23 9.68
N ARG A 37 76.88 56.94 10.60
CA ARG A 37 75.46 56.72 10.95
C ARG A 37 74.46 57.24 9.92
N ARG A 38 74.84 58.17 9.03
CA ARG A 38 73.91 58.77 8.07
C ARG A 38 73.80 58.01 6.75
N VAL A 39 74.83 57.23 6.37
CA VAL A 39 74.85 56.47 5.11
C VAL A 39 74.23 55.07 5.27
N VAL A 40 74.42 54.41 6.42
CA VAL A 40 73.83 53.09 6.71
C VAL A 40 72.34 53.20 7.06
N ALA A 41 71.90 54.28 7.73
CA ALA A 41 70.48 54.48 8.07
C ALA A 41 69.61 54.81 6.85
N GLY A 42 70.14 55.49 5.83
CA GLY A 42 69.43 55.78 4.58
C GLY A 42 69.32 54.57 3.64
N GLY A 43 70.40 53.78 3.52
CA GLY A 43 70.41 52.57 2.68
C GLY A 43 69.65 51.39 3.27
N ALA A 44 69.71 51.19 4.60
CA ALA A 44 68.95 50.12 5.27
C ALA A 44 67.45 50.43 5.35
N ALA A 45 67.05 51.70 5.50
CA ALA A 45 65.64 52.07 5.44
C ALA A 45 65.05 51.87 4.03
N LEU A 46 65.78 52.19 2.96
CA LEU A 46 65.34 51.94 1.58
C LEU A 46 65.36 50.46 1.18
N LEU A 47 66.30 49.64 1.70
CA LEU A 47 66.29 48.18 1.49
C LEU A 47 65.27 47.45 2.39
N LEU A 48 64.93 47.98 3.58
CA LEU A 48 63.82 47.47 4.39
C LEU A 48 62.46 47.96 3.88
N LEU A 49 62.37 49.13 3.25
CA LEU A 49 61.15 49.62 2.60
C LEU A 49 60.93 48.96 1.23
N ALA A 50 61.98 48.74 0.44
CA ALA A 50 61.88 48.04 -0.85
C ALA A 50 61.83 46.51 -0.70
N GLY A 51 62.54 45.93 0.27
CA GLY A 51 62.52 44.50 0.58
C GLY A 51 61.36 44.08 1.49
N GLY A 52 60.86 44.98 2.35
CA GLY A 52 59.66 44.77 3.16
C GLY A 52 58.37 44.88 2.34
N GLY A 53 58.34 45.72 1.30
CA GLY A 53 57.22 45.79 0.36
C GLY A 53 57.05 44.50 -0.46
N THR A 54 58.14 43.94 -1.00
CA THR A 54 58.08 42.70 -1.78
C THR A 54 57.77 41.46 -0.94
N THR A 55 58.32 41.36 0.28
CA THR A 55 57.93 40.27 1.21
C THR A 55 56.48 40.42 1.68
N ALA A 56 55.99 41.63 1.94
CA ALA A 56 54.59 41.84 2.30
C ALA A 56 53.62 41.48 1.16
N VAL A 57 53.97 41.79 -0.10
CA VAL A 57 53.17 41.42 -1.28
C VAL A 57 53.15 39.90 -1.46
N LEU A 58 54.30 39.22 -1.42
CA LEU A 58 54.37 37.76 -1.58
C LEU A 58 53.65 37.01 -0.44
N VAL A 59 53.74 37.50 0.80
CA VAL A 59 53.00 36.92 1.93
C VAL A 59 51.50 37.16 1.80
N ARG A 60 51.07 38.36 1.39
CA ARG A 60 49.65 38.66 1.14
C ARG A 60 49.10 37.77 0.03
N ASP A 61 49.86 37.59 -1.03
CA ASP A 61 49.49 36.77 -2.18
C ASP A 61 49.29 35.30 -1.78
N ALA A 62 50.27 34.71 -1.09
CA ALA A 62 50.18 33.36 -0.56
C ALA A 62 49.03 33.17 0.46
N LEU A 63 48.79 34.17 1.33
CA LEU A 63 47.63 34.13 2.23
C LEU A 63 46.29 34.19 1.47
N SER A 64 46.22 34.99 0.41
CA SER A 64 44.99 35.13 -0.38
C SER A 64 44.67 33.85 -1.16
N GLU A 65 45.70 33.15 -1.65
CA GLU A 65 45.58 31.85 -2.29
C GLU A 65 45.06 30.79 -1.32
N GLN A 66 45.73 30.62 -0.18
CA GLN A 66 45.30 29.67 0.85
C GLN A 66 43.87 29.95 1.31
N ARG A 67 43.53 31.22 1.56
CA ARG A 67 42.20 31.60 2.01
C ARG A 67 41.12 31.30 0.97
N TYR A 68 41.44 31.50 -0.31
CA TYR A 68 40.56 31.16 -1.41
C TYR A 68 40.36 29.65 -1.53
N GLU A 69 41.43 28.86 -1.49
CA GLU A 69 41.38 27.40 -1.54
C GLU A 69 40.53 26.83 -0.39
N GLU A 70 40.75 27.30 0.84
CA GLU A 70 39.95 26.88 2.01
C GLU A 70 38.46 27.22 1.85
N ALA A 71 38.13 28.40 1.29
CA ALA A 71 36.75 28.81 1.04
C ALA A 71 36.11 27.99 -0.10
N ALA A 72 36.84 27.71 -1.17
CA ALA A 72 36.39 26.89 -2.29
C ALA A 72 36.11 25.44 -1.86
N GLU A 73 37.02 24.80 -1.12
CA GLU A 73 36.81 23.45 -0.59
C GLU A 73 35.62 23.38 0.39
N ARG A 74 35.41 24.43 1.18
CA ARG A 74 34.23 24.53 2.06
C ARG A 74 32.94 24.67 1.25
N PHE A 75 32.95 25.53 0.24
CA PHE A 75 31.81 25.75 -0.64
C PHE A 75 31.40 24.46 -1.36
N GLU A 76 32.34 23.78 -2.02
CA GLU A 76 32.06 22.53 -2.76
C GLU A 76 31.46 21.44 -1.86
N ARG A 77 31.99 21.30 -0.64
CA ARG A 77 31.45 20.34 0.35
C ARG A 77 30.04 20.73 0.81
N THR A 78 29.80 22.01 1.04
CA THR A 78 28.48 22.52 1.48
C THR A 78 27.46 22.39 0.36
N ALA A 79 27.84 22.69 -0.88
CA ALA A 79 27.02 22.45 -2.07
C ALA A 79 26.66 20.97 -2.23
N ALA A 80 27.62 20.05 -2.03
CA ALA A 80 27.36 18.62 -2.07
C ALA A 80 26.47 18.12 -0.91
N GLU A 81 26.45 18.79 0.24
CA GLU A 81 25.52 18.51 1.35
C GLU A 81 24.12 19.02 1.04
N HIS A 82 24.01 20.26 0.55
CA HIS A 82 22.78 20.85 0.06
C HIS A 82 22.11 19.99 -1.02
N ASP A 83 22.84 19.57 -2.05
CA ASP A 83 22.28 18.76 -3.14
C ASP A 83 21.76 17.39 -2.64
N ARG A 84 22.38 16.82 -1.60
CA ARG A 84 21.88 15.59 -0.94
C ARG A 84 20.59 15.84 -0.15
N ALA A 85 20.49 16.98 0.51
CA ALA A 85 19.28 17.39 1.23
C ALA A 85 18.13 17.65 0.24
N ALA A 86 18.39 18.39 -0.85
CA ALA A 86 17.44 18.66 -1.91
C ALA A 86 16.95 17.38 -2.60
N ALA A 87 17.85 16.45 -2.96
CA ALA A 87 17.45 15.17 -3.55
C ALA A 87 16.63 14.30 -2.58
N SER A 88 16.95 14.35 -1.28
CA SER A 88 16.18 13.63 -0.26
C SER A 88 14.80 14.25 -0.01
N TRP A 89 14.68 15.57 -0.16
CA TRP A 89 13.42 16.29 -0.10
C TRP A 89 12.54 15.96 -1.30
N GLN A 90 13.06 16.03 -2.52
CA GLN A 90 12.33 15.66 -3.73
C GLN A 90 11.79 14.23 -3.66
N ALA A 91 12.61 13.28 -3.20
CA ALA A 91 12.17 11.89 -3.04
C ALA A 91 11.05 11.74 -2.00
N LEU A 92 11.01 12.60 -0.98
CA LEU A 92 9.93 12.64 0.00
C LEU A 92 8.65 13.21 -0.62
N GLU A 93 8.74 14.32 -1.36
CA GLU A 93 7.60 14.91 -2.08
C GLU A 93 6.99 13.92 -3.08
N ASP A 94 7.82 13.30 -3.93
CA ASP A 94 7.39 12.30 -4.91
C ASP A 94 6.68 11.12 -4.22
N SER A 95 7.17 10.71 -3.04
CA SER A 95 6.56 9.64 -2.24
C SER A 95 5.21 10.08 -1.67
N VAL A 96 5.11 11.30 -1.13
CA VAL A 96 3.86 11.86 -0.60
C VAL A 96 2.84 11.99 -1.72
N GLU A 97 3.21 12.57 -2.85
CA GLU A 97 2.33 12.73 -4.01
C GLU A 97 1.86 11.36 -4.51
N GLY A 98 2.79 10.42 -4.72
CA GLY A 98 2.48 9.07 -5.20
C GLY A 98 1.56 8.28 -4.26
N GLU A 99 1.75 8.38 -2.95
CA GLU A 99 0.92 7.68 -1.96
C GLU A 99 -0.43 8.34 -1.73
N THR A 100 -0.54 9.66 -1.91
CA THR A 100 -1.75 10.42 -1.52
C THR A 100 -2.67 10.78 -2.68
N ALA A 101 -2.14 10.97 -3.90
CA ALA A 101 -2.90 11.47 -5.04
C ALA A 101 -4.04 10.54 -5.45
N ASP A 102 -3.80 9.22 -5.45
CA ASP A 102 -4.79 8.24 -5.92
C ASP A 102 -5.75 7.77 -4.83
N ILE A 103 -5.31 7.81 -3.56
CA ILE A 103 -6.11 7.35 -2.42
C ILE A 103 -7.15 8.38 -2.00
N ARG A 104 -6.86 9.69 -2.08
CA ARG A 104 -7.83 10.74 -1.70
C ARG A 104 -9.15 10.65 -2.50
N PRO A 105 -9.13 10.57 -3.85
CA PRO A 105 -10.36 10.37 -4.62
C PRO A 105 -11.08 9.06 -4.28
N ALA A 106 -10.34 7.99 -3.98
CA ALA A 106 -10.95 6.71 -3.60
C ALA A 106 -11.64 6.79 -2.22
N LEU A 107 -11.10 7.57 -1.28
CA LEU A 107 -11.76 7.87 -0.01
C LEU A 107 -13.02 8.74 -0.21
N ASP A 108 -12.98 9.71 -1.12
CA ASP A 108 -14.15 10.56 -1.42
C ASP A 108 -15.29 9.77 -2.10
N GLU A 109 -14.96 8.76 -2.91
CA GLU A 109 -15.92 7.82 -3.49
C GLU A 109 -16.53 6.86 -2.46
N ALA A 110 -15.86 6.64 -1.32
CA ALA A 110 -16.28 5.70 -0.30
C ALA A 110 -17.48 6.23 0.50
N GLY A 111 -18.69 5.76 0.17
CA GLY A 111 -19.91 6.12 0.90
C GLY A 111 -19.95 5.56 2.33
N ASP A 112 -20.61 6.29 3.24
CA ASP A 112 -20.69 5.98 4.68
C ASP A 112 -21.36 4.62 5.01
N ALA A 113 -22.05 4.01 4.05
CA ALA A 113 -22.66 2.70 4.22
C ALA A 113 -21.66 1.54 4.05
N ALA A 114 -20.57 1.76 3.32
CA ALA A 114 -19.57 0.74 3.01
C ALA A 114 -18.33 0.86 3.91
N VAL A 115 -18.01 2.05 4.41
CA VAL A 115 -16.82 2.27 5.25
C VAL A 115 -17.17 2.92 6.56
N ASP A 116 -16.28 2.83 7.55
CA ASP A 116 -16.42 3.64 8.76
C ASP A 116 -16.11 5.11 8.44
N PRO A 117 -17.08 6.03 8.51
CA PRO A 117 -16.87 7.42 8.16
C PRO A 117 -15.85 8.10 9.09
N ALA A 118 -15.79 7.75 10.38
CA ALA A 118 -14.86 8.35 11.32
C ALA A 118 -13.41 7.95 11.02
N ALA A 119 -13.19 6.67 10.69
CA ALA A 119 -11.87 6.18 10.31
C ALA A 119 -11.43 6.72 8.94
N ARG A 120 -12.34 6.82 7.97
CA ARG A 120 -12.10 7.48 6.66
C ARG A 120 -11.67 8.93 6.85
N ASP A 121 -12.41 9.69 7.66
CA ASP A 121 -12.14 11.10 7.90
C ASP A 121 -10.81 11.31 8.64
N ALA A 122 -10.47 10.43 9.59
CA ALA A 122 -9.17 10.45 10.26
C ALA A 122 -8.02 10.15 9.29
N TYR A 123 -8.19 9.18 8.40
CA TYR A 123 -7.18 8.85 7.39
C TYR A 123 -6.97 10.01 6.41
N ARG A 124 -8.07 10.61 5.92
CA ARG A 124 -8.01 11.81 5.08
C ARG A 124 -7.32 12.98 5.78
N ALA A 125 -7.66 13.25 7.04
CA ALA A 125 -7.03 14.32 7.81
C ALA A 125 -5.52 14.10 8.03
N ALA A 126 -5.08 12.84 8.20
CA ALA A 126 -3.67 12.51 8.29
C ALA A 126 -2.94 12.76 6.95
N ILE A 127 -3.57 12.40 5.82
CA ILE A 127 -3.05 12.71 4.48
C ILE A 127 -2.93 14.22 4.28
N ASP A 128 -3.99 14.97 4.59
CA ASP A 128 -4.02 16.42 4.43
C ASP A 128 -2.91 17.08 5.27
N ALA A 129 -2.67 16.61 6.50
CA ALA A 129 -1.58 17.12 7.34
C ALA A 129 -0.18 16.90 6.76
N VAL A 130 0.05 15.77 6.06
CA VAL A 130 1.34 15.52 5.38
C VAL A 130 1.48 16.41 4.16
N VAL A 131 0.43 16.54 3.34
CA VAL A 131 0.44 17.39 2.13
C VAL A 131 0.66 18.86 2.51
N ASP A 132 -0.09 19.37 3.49
CA ASP A 132 0.07 20.74 3.99
C ASP A 132 1.49 20.98 4.53
N ALA A 133 2.07 19.99 5.21
CA ALA A 133 3.43 20.10 5.74
C ALA A 133 4.52 20.04 4.66
N ALA A 134 4.25 19.38 3.53
CA ALA A 134 5.13 19.32 2.37
C ALA A 134 5.07 20.61 1.54
N ASP A 135 3.88 21.18 1.33
CA ASP A 135 3.67 22.40 0.54
C ASP A 135 4.28 23.68 1.17
N ASP A 136 4.60 23.65 2.47
CA ASP A 136 5.18 24.78 3.22
C ASP A 136 6.63 25.13 2.82
N VAL A 137 7.31 24.29 2.03
CA VAL A 137 8.75 24.40 1.77
C VAL A 137 9.01 24.68 0.30
N PRO A 138 9.75 25.76 -0.05
CA PRO A 138 10.19 25.97 -1.41
C PRO A 138 11.11 24.82 -1.84
N VAL A 139 10.83 24.24 -3.02
CA VAL A 139 11.76 23.31 -3.67
C VAL A 139 13.07 24.06 -3.91
N ALA A 140 14.15 23.64 -3.23
CA ALA A 140 15.46 24.23 -3.47
C ALA A 140 15.99 23.72 -4.81
N GLU A 141 16.46 24.64 -5.65
CA GLU A 141 17.14 24.27 -6.88
C GLU A 141 18.52 23.70 -6.55
N PRO A 142 18.97 22.64 -7.25
CA PRO A 142 20.32 22.11 -7.09
C PRO A 142 21.35 23.23 -7.23
N ALA A 143 22.32 23.30 -6.30
CA ALA A 143 23.30 24.38 -6.29
C ALA A 143 24.12 24.38 -7.59
N THR A 144 24.42 23.18 -8.13
CA THR A 144 25.10 22.90 -9.41
C THR A 144 26.34 23.76 -9.76
N ALA A 145 26.89 24.49 -8.79
CA ALA A 145 27.98 25.41 -8.99
C ALA A 145 29.26 24.83 -8.40
N ASP A 146 30.26 24.63 -9.25
CA ASP A 146 31.65 24.50 -8.81
C ASP A 146 32.16 25.87 -8.35
N ALA A 147 33.16 25.88 -7.47
CA ALA A 147 33.86 27.12 -7.16
C ALA A 147 34.42 27.72 -8.45
N SER A 148 34.32 29.05 -8.58
CA SER A 148 34.87 29.76 -9.74
C SER A 148 36.39 29.57 -9.84
N GLU A 149 36.99 29.84 -11.00
CA GLU A 149 38.45 29.90 -11.09
C GLU A 149 38.99 31.03 -10.20
N ALA A 150 40.09 30.77 -9.49
CA ALA A 150 40.67 31.74 -8.55
C ALA A 150 41.10 33.03 -9.27
N PRO A 151 40.70 34.23 -8.79
CA PRO A 151 41.19 35.48 -9.35
C PRO A 151 42.72 35.62 -9.27
N GLU A 152 43.33 36.34 -10.21
CA GLU A 152 44.79 36.54 -10.23
C GLU A 152 45.26 37.54 -9.15
N GLY A 153 44.41 38.52 -8.77
CA GLY A 153 44.77 39.55 -7.80
C GLY A 153 44.52 39.13 -6.35
N ALA A 154 45.45 39.40 -5.44
CA ALA A 154 45.28 39.06 -4.01
C ALA A 154 44.04 39.69 -3.36
N ASP A 155 43.71 40.95 -3.70
CA ASP A 155 42.50 41.61 -3.18
C ASP A 155 41.21 41.00 -3.73
N GLU A 156 41.24 40.59 -5.01
CA GLU A 156 40.13 39.90 -5.67
C GLU A 156 39.93 38.50 -5.10
N ARG A 157 41.02 37.77 -4.78
CA ARG A 157 40.97 36.46 -4.11
C ARG A 157 40.33 36.54 -2.72
N PHE A 158 40.66 37.55 -1.92
CA PHE A 158 39.99 37.75 -0.62
C PHE A 158 38.50 38.04 -0.80
N ALA A 159 38.13 38.92 -1.74
CA ALA A 159 36.73 39.23 -2.00
C ALA A 159 35.95 38.00 -2.50
N ALA A 160 36.55 37.18 -3.35
CA ALA A 160 35.95 35.95 -3.84
C ALA A 160 35.84 34.88 -2.74
N ALA A 161 36.83 34.77 -1.84
CA ALA A 161 36.73 33.90 -0.68
C ALA A 161 35.59 34.31 0.27
N ASP A 162 35.42 35.62 0.51
CA ASP A 162 34.30 36.15 1.32
C ASP A 162 32.94 35.88 0.66
N ALA A 163 32.85 35.94 -0.67
CA ALA A 163 31.64 35.56 -1.41
C ALA A 163 31.33 34.06 -1.29
N LEU A 164 32.32 33.19 -1.47
CA LEU A 164 32.16 31.74 -1.32
C LEU A 164 31.72 31.34 0.09
N ASP A 165 32.21 32.02 1.14
CA ASP A 165 31.73 31.77 2.50
C ASP A 165 30.28 32.23 2.70
N SER A 166 29.90 33.38 2.12
CA SER A 166 28.51 33.84 2.16
C SER A 166 27.56 32.86 1.45
N ASP A 167 27.97 32.34 0.29
CA ASP A 167 27.19 31.36 -0.46
C ASP A 167 27.15 30.02 0.28
N SER A 168 28.26 29.60 0.91
CA SER A 168 28.30 28.41 1.77
C SER A 168 27.34 28.53 2.94
N ASP A 169 27.31 29.67 3.64
CA ASP A 169 26.41 29.88 4.77
C ASP A 169 24.93 29.89 4.32
N ALA A 170 24.63 30.40 3.12
CA ALA A 170 23.29 30.34 2.54
C ALA A 170 22.86 28.89 2.22
N LEU A 171 23.70 28.13 1.51
CA LEU A 171 23.43 26.71 1.19
C LEU A 171 23.31 25.84 2.45
N ALA A 172 24.13 26.10 3.46
CA ALA A 172 24.04 25.42 4.75
C ALA A 172 22.72 25.72 5.48
N SER A 173 22.22 26.96 5.40
CA SER A 173 20.92 27.34 5.96
C SER A 173 19.78 26.62 5.23
N GLU A 174 19.79 26.62 3.90
CA GLU A 174 18.76 25.96 3.08
C GLU A 174 18.73 24.44 3.32
N ALA A 175 19.90 23.80 3.40
CA ALA A 175 20.01 22.37 3.73
C ALA A 175 19.49 22.06 5.14
N ALA A 176 19.78 22.92 6.12
CA ALA A 176 19.27 22.78 7.49
C ALA A 176 17.74 22.92 7.56
N ASP A 177 17.18 23.89 6.84
CA ASP A 177 15.74 24.08 6.74
C ASP A 177 15.06 22.84 6.12
N GLN A 178 15.62 22.27 5.05
CA GLN A 178 15.11 21.03 4.44
C GLN A 178 15.17 19.84 5.40
N ASP A 179 16.26 19.67 6.15
CA ASP A 179 16.38 18.58 7.11
C ASP A 179 15.40 18.74 8.28
N GLU A 180 15.20 19.96 8.81
CA GLU A 180 14.18 20.24 9.83
C GLU A 180 12.77 19.87 9.33
N GLN A 181 12.46 20.17 8.07
CA GLN A 181 11.16 19.85 7.47
C GLN A 181 10.95 18.35 7.28
N ARG A 182 11.99 17.63 6.86
CA ARG A 182 11.95 16.16 6.80
C ARG A 182 11.72 15.55 8.18
N GLU A 183 12.35 16.11 9.22
CA GLU A 183 12.12 15.70 10.61
C GLU A 183 10.69 16.00 11.07
N ARG A 184 10.09 17.11 10.62
CA ARG A 184 8.69 17.48 10.87
C ARG A 184 7.69 16.55 10.18
N ILE A 185 7.95 16.15 8.94
CA ILE A 185 7.05 15.30 8.14
C ILE A 185 7.10 13.83 8.55
N ARG A 186 8.27 13.31 8.96
CA ARG A 186 8.43 11.91 9.36
C ARG A 186 7.36 11.38 10.34
N PRO A 187 7.04 12.06 11.47
CA PRO A 187 5.98 11.60 12.36
C PRO A 187 4.58 11.68 11.72
N LEU A 188 4.34 12.59 10.77
CA LEU A 188 3.07 12.70 10.05
C LEU A 188 2.88 11.51 9.10
N LEU A 189 3.93 11.07 8.40
CA LEU A 189 3.89 9.84 7.59
C LEU A 189 3.59 8.59 8.42
N ALA A 190 4.15 8.51 9.63
CA ALA A 190 3.82 7.44 10.57
C ALA A 190 2.33 7.51 10.97
N ALA A 191 1.80 8.70 11.23
CA ALA A 191 0.38 8.89 11.52
C ALA A 191 -0.54 8.52 10.34
N VAL A 192 -0.13 8.78 9.09
CA VAL A 192 -0.83 8.32 7.88
C VAL A 192 -0.88 6.80 7.83
N THR A 193 0.25 6.13 8.12
CA THR A 193 0.31 4.66 8.15
C THR A 193 -0.61 4.08 9.22
N ASP A 194 -0.57 4.62 10.44
CA ASP A 194 -1.43 4.18 11.55
C ASP A 194 -2.91 4.42 11.22
N ALA A 195 -3.25 5.56 10.64
CA ALA A 195 -4.62 5.88 10.24
C ALA A 195 -5.11 4.98 9.10
N ALA A 196 -4.24 4.62 8.15
CA ALA A 196 -4.53 3.69 7.06
C ALA A 196 -4.83 2.27 7.57
N THR A 197 -4.06 1.80 8.56
CA THR A 197 -4.32 0.53 9.24
C THR A 197 -5.65 0.57 9.99
N ALA A 198 -5.90 1.62 10.79
CA ALA A 198 -7.16 1.79 11.51
C ALA A 198 -8.38 1.87 10.56
N PHE A 199 -8.23 2.56 9.43
CA PHE A 199 -9.24 2.62 8.36
C PHE A 199 -9.54 1.23 7.78
N THR A 200 -8.50 0.45 7.48
CA THR A 200 -8.66 -0.91 6.96
C THR A 200 -9.40 -1.81 7.96
N GLU A 201 -8.98 -1.79 9.23
CA GLU A 201 -9.60 -2.61 10.30
C GLU A 201 -11.06 -2.23 10.56
N SER A 202 -11.35 -0.92 10.65
CA SER A 202 -12.72 -0.46 10.92
C SER A 202 -13.65 -0.68 9.71
N THR A 203 -13.13 -0.53 8.49
CA THR A 203 -13.88 -0.85 7.28
C THR A 203 -14.20 -2.34 7.19
N ALA A 204 -13.26 -3.22 7.54
CA ALA A 204 -13.53 -4.66 7.58
C ALA A 204 -14.66 -5.00 8.57
N ALA A 205 -14.66 -4.41 9.78
CA ALA A 205 -15.73 -4.59 10.75
C ALA A 205 -17.09 -4.04 10.26
N THR A 206 -17.08 -2.87 9.62
CA THR A 206 -18.28 -2.26 9.01
C THR A 206 -18.85 -3.15 7.91
N ALA A 207 -17.99 -3.70 7.07
CA ALA A 207 -18.40 -4.56 5.98
C ALA A 207 -18.91 -5.92 6.45
N ASP A 208 -18.30 -6.53 7.48
CA ASP A 208 -18.84 -7.75 8.10
C ASP A 208 -20.27 -7.51 8.63
N ALA A 209 -20.52 -6.37 9.26
CA ALA A 209 -21.85 -5.97 9.70
C ALA A 209 -22.82 -5.74 8.51
N LEU A 210 -22.33 -5.12 7.44
CA LEU A 210 -23.10 -4.89 6.21
C LEU A 210 -23.50 -6.22 5.55
N VAL A 211 -22.57 -7.16 5.40
CA VAL A 211 -22.81 -8.51 4.85
C VAL A 211 -23.81 -9.27 5.73
N ALA A 212 -23.64 -9.20 7.06
CA ALA A 212 -24.56 -9.87 7.99
C ALA A 212 -25.99 -9.31 7.95
N SER A 213 -26.15 -7.99 7.75
CA SER A 213 -27.45 -7.34 7.66
C SER A 213 -28.11 -7.46 6.28
N SER A 214 -27.33 -7.72 5.23
CA SER A 214 -27.77 -7.95 3.84
C SER A 214 -28.38 -9.34 3.64
N THR A 215 -29.45 -9.63 4.37
CA THR A 215 -30.09 -10.96 4.41
C THR A 215 -30.87 -11.32 3.15
N ALA A 216 -31.13 -10.36 2.26
CA ALA A 216 -31.85 -10.55 0.99
C ALA A 216 -30.93 -10.52 -0.23
N ALA A 217 -29.70 -10.03 -0.08
CA ALA A 217 -28.68 -10.13 -1.11
C ALA A 217 -28.36 -11.59 -1.42
N SER A 218 -27.98 -11.85 -2.67
CA SER A 218 -27.47 -13.15 -3.08
C SER A 218 -26.25 -13.55 -2.25
N ARG A 219 -26.09 -14.85 -1.99
CA ARG A 219 -24.90 -15.38 -1.34
C ARG A 219 -23.65 -15.04 -2.15
N GLN A 220 -23.75 -15.01 -3.48
CA GLN A 220 -22.67 -14.65 -4.39
C GLN A 220 -22.18 -13.22 -4.17
N SER A 221 -23.08 -12.24 -4.11
CA SER A 221 -22.67 -10.84 -3.92
C SER A 221 -22.05 -10.62 -2.54
N ARG A 222 -22.59 -11.26 -1.49
CA ARG A 222 -22.00 -11.27 -0.15
C ARG A 222 -20.60 -11.87 -0.13
N TRP A 223 -20.43 -13.03 -0.76
CA TRP A 223 -19.14 -13.71 -0.86
C TRP A 223 -18.12 -12.86 -1.63
N LEU A 224 -18.53 -12.17 -2.71
CA LEU A 224 -17.66 -11.26 -3.46
C LEU A 224 -17.18 -10.07 -2.62
N VAL A 225 -18.03 -9.54 -1.73
CA VAL A 225 -17.62 -8.49 -0.77
C VAL A 225 -16.58 -9.03 0.21
N GLU A 226 -16.84 -10.18 0.83
CA GLU A 226 -15.89 -10.82 1.74
C GLU A 226 -14.56 -11.12 1.02
N ARG A 227 -14.62 -11.55 -0.23
CA ARG A 227 -13.43 -11.81 -1.05
C ARG A 227 -12.66 -10.57 -1.44
N ALA A 228 -13.33 -9.45 -1.68
CA ALA A 228 -12.65 -8.18 -1.91
C ALA A 228 -11.94 -7.69 -0.64
N LEU A 229 -12.41 -8.09 0.56
CA LEU A 229 -11.85 -7.70 1.85
C LEU A 229 -10.81 -8.64 2.41
N TYR A 230 -10.91 -9.94 2.18
CA TYR A 230 -10.02 -10.93 2.82
C TYR A 230 -9.17 -11.71 1.80
N GLY A 231 -9.38 -11.46 0.50
CA GLY A 231 -8.64 -12.13 -0.56
C GLY A 231 -9.05 -13.60 -0.76
N TYR A 232 -8.05 -14.47 -0.93
CA TYR A 232 -8.22 -15.92 -1.07
C TYR A 232 -7.46 -16.63 0.05
N GLY A 233 -8.04 -17.69 0.60
CA GLY A 233 -7.43 -18.51 1.64
C GLY A 233 -8.26 -18.57 2.91
N SER A 234 -7.79 -19.35 3.88
CA SER A 234 -8.47 -19.57 5.16
C SER A 234 -8.17 -18.50 6.21
N GLU A 235 -7.17 -17.64 5.96
CA GLU A 235 -6.82 -16.53 6.84
C GLU A 235 -7.73 -15.33 6.55
N ARG A 236 -8.51 -14.89 7.55
CA ARG A 236 -9.34 -13.67 7.46
C ARG A 236 -8.52 -12.42 7.81
N ALA A 237 -7.41 -12.21 7.10
CA ALA A 237 -6.66 -10.97 7.19
C ALA A 237 -7.20 -9.98 6.15
N ALA A 238 -7.54 -8.75 6.58
CA ALA A 238 -8.05 -7.74 5.67
C ALA A 238 -6.98 -7.32 4.66
N VAL A 239 -7.35 -7.17 3.37
CA VAL A 239 -6.47 -6.58 2.36
C VAL A 239 -6.23 -5.11 2.72
N ARG A 240 -5.02 -4.61 2.46
CA ARG A 240 -4.67 -3.22 2.73
C ARG A 240 -5.53 -2.28 1.88
N LEU A 241 -6.54 -1.65 2.47
CA LEU A 241 -7.43 -0.70 1.78
C LEU A 241 -6.80 0.68 1.61
N SER A 242 -5.58 0.88 2.10
CA SER A 242 -4.73 2.00 1.74
C SER A 242 -4.28 1.95 0.27
N GLU A 243 -4.36 0.78 -0.38
CA GLU A 243 -4.11 0.63 -1.80
C GLU A 243 -5.36 1.06 -2.60
N PRO A 244 -5.30 2.10 -3.45
CA PRO A 244 -6.48 2.67 -4.10
C PRO A 244 -7.27 1.66 -4.96
N THR A 245 -6.57 0.71 -5.59
CA THR A 245 -7.18 -0.34 -6.41
C THR A 245 -7.95 -1.35 -5.55
N ALA A 246 -7.44 -1.69 -4.37
CA ALA A 246 -8.11 -2.59 -3.43
C ALA A 246 -9.37 -1.94 -2.85
N LEU A 247 -9.29 -0.66 -2.43
CA LEU A 247 -10.44 0.10 -1.95
C LEU A 247 -11.55 0.18 -3.01
N ARG A 248 -11.21 0.57 -4.25
CA ARG A 248 -12.21 0.64 -5.33
C ARG A 248 -12.82 -0.72 -5.67
N ALA A 249 -12.02 -1.79 -5.69
CA ALA A 249 -12.52 -3.14 -5.91
C ALA A 249 -13.53 -3.55 -4.83
N TYR A 250 -13.22 -3.26 -3.56
CA TYR A 250 -14.14 -3.46 -2.44
C TYR A 250 -15.44 -2.66 -2.60
N LEU A 251 -15.34 -1.34 -2.83
CA LEU A 251 -16.51 -0.46 -2.97
C LEU A 251 -17.42 -0.90 -4.12
N ALA A 252 -16.85 -1.35 -5.23
CA ALA A 252 -17.61 -1.89 -6.36
C ALA A 252 -18.41 -3.14 -5.97
N GLN A 253 -17.83 -4.06 -5.19
CA GLN A 253 -18.58 -5.24 -4.72
C GLN A 253 -19.64 -4.88 -3.67
N ALA A 254 -19.35 -3.91 -2.79
CA ALA A 254 -20.33 -3.42 -1.81
C ALA A 254 -21.57 -2.84 -2.51
N GLU A 255 -21.38 -2.10 -3.61
CA GLU A 255 -22.48 -1.57 -4.42
C GLU A 255 -23.27 -2.68 -5.13
N VAL A 256 -22.59 -3.68 -5.71
CA VAL A 256 -23.26 -4.86 -6.31
C VAL A 256 -24.11 -5.59 -5.26
N MET A 257 -23.60 -5.76 -4.04
CA MET A 257 -24.36 -6.37 -2.95
C MET A 257 -25.55 -5.51 -2.52
N ARG A 258 -25.40 -4.17 -2.47
CA ARG A 258 -26.51 -3.26 -2.15
C ARG A 258 -27.64 -3.39 -3.18
N VAL A 259 -27.32 -3.40 -4.48
CA VAL A 259 -28.31 -3.63 -5.54
C VAL A 259 -28.96 -5.00 -5.39
N SER A 260 -28.17 -6.05 -5.16
CA SER A 260 -28.69 -7.41 -4.95
C SER A 260 -29.62 -7.50 -3.73
N GLN A 261 -29.31 -6.78 -2.65
CA GLN A 261 -30.19 -6.67 -1.47
C GLN A 261 -31.54 -6.06 -1.82
N GLU A 262 -31.56 -4.97 -2.61
CA GLU A 262 -32.79 -4.30 -3.03
C GLU A 262 -33.65 -5.19 -3.93
N GLU A 263 -33.03 -5.86 -4.90
CA GLU A 263 -33.70 -6.83 -5.78
C GLU A 263 -34.28 -8.00 -4.98
N GLY A 264 -33.52 -8.57 -4.04
CA GLY A 264 -33.97 -9.65 -3.19
C GLY A 264 -35.10 -9.22 -2.24
N LEU A 265 -35.09 -8.00 -1.73
CA LEU A 265 -36.20 -7.45 -0.93
C LEU A 265 -37.46 -7.27 -1.79
N ALA A 266 -37.32 -6.82 -3.04
CA ALA A 266 -38.43 -6.69 -3.97
C ALA A 266 -39.04 -8.06 -4.33
N GLU A 267 -38.20 -9.07 -4.57
CA GLU A 267 -38.66 -10.44 -4.82
C GLU A 267 -39.37 -11.04 -3.60
N ARG A 268 -38.84 -10.82 -2.39
CA ARG A 268 -39.46 -11.27 -1.14
C ARG A 268 -40.83 -10.66 -0.86
N ALA A 269 -41.12 -9.51 -1.46
CA ALA A 269 -42.43 -8.86 -1.36
C ALA A 269 -43.47 -9.44 -2.34
N ALA A 270 -43.06 -10.30 -3.28
CA ALA A 270 -43.96 -10.86 -4.28
C ALA A 270 -44.94 -11.89 -3.68
N PRO A 271 -46.19 -11.98 -4.18
CA PRO A 271 -47.21 -12.88 -3.61
C PRO A 271 -46.84 -14.37 -3.64
N ASP A 272 -45.98 -14.78 -4.56
CA ASP A 272 -45.50 -16.14 -4.75
C ASP A 272 -44.25 -16.47 -3.90
N TRP A 273 -43.68 -15.48 -3.19
CA TRP A 273 -42.51 -15.69 -2.34
C TRP A 273 -42.64 -16.84 -1.33
N PRO A 274 -43.77 -17.05 -0.62
CA PRO A 274 -43.90 -18.17 0.30
C PRO A 274 -43.64 -19.53 -0.35
N ARG A 275 -43.87 -19.65 -1.66
CA ARG A 275 -43.63 -20.86 -2.43
C ARG A 275 -42.17 -20.98 -2.86
N LYS A 276 -41.58 -19.88 -3.34
CA LYS A 276 -40.13 -19.79 -3.63
C LYS A 276 -39.30 -20.12 -2.38
N GLN A 277 -39.71 -19.63 -1.21
CA GLN A 277 -39.08 -19.94 0.07
C GLN A 277 -39.06 -21.44 0.38
N GLN A 278 -40.15 -22.18 0.10
CA GLN A 278 -40.17 -23.63 0.32
C GLN A 278 -39.16 -24.38 -0.56
N VAL A 279 -38.95 -23.91 -1.80
CA VAL A 279 -37.93 -24.46 -2.70
C VAL A 279 -36.52 -24.16 -2.17
N LEU A 280 -36.28 -22.92 -1.73
CA LEU A 280 -35.01 -22.50 -1.13
C LEU A 280 -34.69 -23.29 0.14
N ASP A 281 -35.65 -23.42 1.05
CA ASP A 281 -35.49 -24.18 2.30
C ASP A 281 -35.18 -25.65 2.02
N PHE A 282 -35.85 -26.23 1.01
CA PHE A 282 -35.56 -27.59 0.59
C PHE A 282 -34.15 -27.73 0.02
N ALA A 283 -33.77 -26.87 -0.93
CA ALA A 283 -32.43 -26.89 -1.52
C ALA A 283 -31.33 -26.74 -0.47
N ASP A 284 -31.51 -25.84 0.51
CA ASP A 284 -30.58 -25.65 1.63
C ASP A 284 -30.51 -26.89 2.52
N SER A 285 -31.64 -27.54 2.80
CA SER A 285 -31.70 -28.75 3.63
C SER A 285 -30.94 -29.95 3.04
N ILE A 286 -30.77 -29.99 1.71
CA ILE A 286 -30.07 -31.06 1.00
C ILE A 286 -28.70 -30.65 0.46
N SER A 287 -28.30 -29.37 0.51
CA SER A 287 -27.00 -28.95 -0.04
C SER A 287 -25.79 -29.45 0.77
N GLY A 288 -26.03 -29.92 2.00
CA GLY A 288 -25.00 -30.36 2.94
C GLY A 288 -23.93 -29.29 3.16
N GLY A 289 -24.36 -28.03 3.25
CA GLY A 289 -23.49 -26.88 3.53
C GLY A 289 -22.93 -26.15 2.31
N VAL A 290 -23.20 -26.61 1.08
CA VAL A 290 -22.86 -25.85 -0.12
C VAL A 290 -23.76 -24.61 -0.21
N PRO A 291 -23.22 -23.39 -0.28
CA PRO A 291 -24.03 -22.19 -0.48
C PRO A 291 -24.65 -22.21 -1.88
N ILE A 292 -25.96 -22.00 -1.96
CA ILE A 292 -26.73 -22.03 -3.22
C ILE A 292 -27.54 -20.74 -3.38
N ASP A 293 -27.41 -20.09 -4.52
CA ASP A 293 -28.34 -19.04 -4.97
C ASP A 293 -29.28 -19.61 -6.03
N ILE A 294 -30.58 -19.38 -5.88
CA ILE A 294 -31.58 -19.74 -6.89
C ILE A 294 -32.05 -18.48 -7.60
N GLU A 295 -31.99 -18.50 -8.92
CA GLU A 295 -32.54 -17.46 -9.79
C GLU A 295 -33.76 -17.99 -10.53
N TRP A 296 -34.85 -17.22 -10.52
CA TRP A 296 -36.11 -17.60 -11.14
C TRP A 296 -36.21 -17.05 -12.56
N ARG A 297 -36.57 -17.92 -13.52
CA ARG A 297 -36.66 -17.59 -14.95
C ARG A 297 -38.01 -17.97 -15.52
N GLU A 298 -38.49 -17.24 -16.53
CA GLU A 298 -39.65 -17.69 -17.30
C GLU A 298 -39.31 -18.91 -18.17
N SER A 299 -38.12 -18.89 -18.79
CA SER A 299 -37.53 -19.97 -19.57
C SER A 299 -36.00 -19.94 -19.43
N ILE A 300 -35.35 -21.08 -19.67
CA ILE A 300 -33.89 -21.23 -19.58
C ILE A 300 -33.37 -21.64 -20.96
N GLU A 301 -32.34 -20.95 -21.46
CA GLU A 301 -31.69 -21.29 -22.72
C GLU A 301 -30.46 -22.18 -22.47
N ILE A 302 -30.47 -23.40 -23.01
CA ILE A 302 -29.35 -24.35 -22.96
C ILE A 302 -28.96 -24.71 -24.40
N ALA A 303 -27.72 -24.38 -24.77
CA ALA A 303 -27.17 -24.61 -26.11
C ALA A 303 -28.06 -24.08 -27.27
N GLY A 304 -28.65 -22.89 -27.10
CA GLY A 304 -29.52 -22.25 -28.09
C GLY A 304 -30.95 -22.80 -28.14
N THR A 305 -31.33 -23.68 -27.22
CA THR A 305 -32.69 -24.21 -27.09
C THR A 305 -33.32 -23.70 -25.79
N ALA A 306 -34.52 -23.12 -25.88
CA ALA A 306 -35.29 -22.69 -24.71
C ALA A 306 -36.07 -23.86 -24.10
N TYR A 307 -35.94 -24.03 -22.78
CA TYR A 307 -36.65 -24.99 -21.95
C TYR A 307 -37.53 -24.26 -20.93
N GLY A 308 -38.59 -24.91 -20.45
CA GLY A 308 -39.53 -24.32 -19.48
C GLY A 308 -40.82 -23.74 -20.07
N ASP A 309 -40.97 -23.79 -21.40
CA ASP A 309 -42.20 -23.33 -22.06
C ASP A 309 -43.42 -24.17 -21.63
N ARG A 310 -44.60 -23.53 -21.59
CA ARG A 310 -45.92 -24.17 -21.38
C ARG A 310 -46.01 -25.05 -20.12
N ASP A 311 -45.59 -24.52 -18.98
CA ASP A 311 -45.66 -25.19 -17.67
C ASP A 311 -44.74 -26.41 -17.50
N SER A 312 -43.84 -26.68 -18.46
CA SER A 312 -42.72 -27.59 -18.23
C SER A 312 -41.71 -26.98 -17.25
N GLY A 313 -41.00 -27.81 -16.48
CA GLY A 313 -39.92 -27.35 -15.61
C GLY A 313 -38.56 -27.57 -16.24
N ALA A 314 -37.64 -26.64 -15.97
CA ALA A 314 -36.23 -26.77 -16.31
C ALA A 314 -35.37 -26.20 -15.19
N GLY A 315 -34.16 -26.72 -15.07
CA GLY A 315 -33.12 -26.24 -14.20
C GLY A 315 -31.79 -26.10 -14.94
N LEU A 316 -30.91 -25.27 -14.41
CA LEU A 316 -29.52 -25.18 -14.83
C LEU A 316 -28.66 -24.78 -13.64
N ALA A 317 -27.81 -25.69 -13.18
CA ALA A 317 -26.80 -25.43 -12.17
C ALA A 317 -25.47 -24.99 -12.78
N THR A 318 -24.84 -24.00 -12.17
CA THR A 318 -23.45 -23.60 -12.41
C THR A 318 -22.74 -23.49 -11.06
N TRP A 319 -21.52 -24.02 -10.98
CA TRP A 319 -20.79 -24.07 -9.72
C TRP A 319 -19.29 -23.87 -9.95
N SER A 320 -18.60 -23.57 -8.85
CA SER A 320 -17.15 -23.40 -8.83
C SER A 320 -16.54 -24.35 -7.81
N LEU A 321 -15.29 -24.73 -8.04
CA LEU A 321 -14.46 -25.46 -7.05
C LEU A 321 -13.76 -24.50 -6.09
N GLN A 322 -13.96 -23.20 -6.27
CA GLN A 322 -13.40 -22.22 -5.37
C GLN A 322 -14.05 -22.33 -4.00
N GLU A 323 -13.22 -22.43 -2.96
CA GLU A 323 -13.67 -22.54 -1.58
C GLU A 323 -14.65 -21.41 -1.19
N GLY A 324 -15.78 -21.81 -0.62
CA GLY A 324 -16.84 -20.91 -0.15
C GLY A 324 -17.64 -20.22 -1.26
N ALA A 325 -17.30 -20.41 -2.54
CA ALA A 325 -18.05 -19.83 -3.66
C ALA A 325 -19.45 -20.46 -3.74
N PRO A 326 -20.51 -19.65 -3.78
CA PRO A 326 -21.87 -20.13 -4.02
C PRO A 326 -22.03 -20.78 -5.39
N SER A 327 -22.83 -21.84 -5.44
CA SER A 327 -23.39 -22.36 -6.68
C SER A 327 -24.62 -21.54 -7.07
N GLN A 328 -24.80 -21.31 -8.37
CA GLN A 328 -25.98 -20.66 -8.91
C GLN A 328 -26.85 -21.70 -9.62
N ILE A 329 -28.12 -21.77 -9.25
CA ILE A 329 -29.13 -22.62 -9.89
C ILE A 329 -30.18 -21.71 -10.51
N GLN A 330 -30.40 -21.82 -11.81
CA GLN A 330 -31.56 -21.21 -12.46
C GLN A 330 -32.71 -22.22 -12.44
N LEU A 331 -33.90 -21.79 -12.03
CA LEU A 331 -35.12 -22.60 -12.07
C LEU A 331 -36.21 -21.85 -12.81
N THR A 332 -37.01 -22.58 -13.59
CA THR A 332 -38.18 -21.98 -14.22
C THR A 332 -39.27 -21.68 -13.19
N GLU A 333 -40.05 -20.62 -13.40
CA GLU A 333 -41.16 -20.22 -12.51
C GLU A 333 -42.25 -21.30 -12.38
N SER A 334 -42.31 -22.27 -13.30
CA SER A 334 -43.18 -23.45 -13.17
C SER A 334 -42.83 -24.32 -11.96
N ILE A 335 -41.56 -24.37 -11.54
CA ILE A 335 -41.11 -25.17 -10.40
C ILE A 335 -41.82 -24.74 -9.11
N GLN A 336 -41.85 -23.43 -8.81
CA GLN A 336 -42.56 -22.96 -7.62
C GLN A 336 -44.08 -23.17 -7.76
N ARG A 337 -44.67 -22.93 -8.94
CA ARG A 337 -46.10 -23.15 -9.17
C ARG A 337 -46.54 -24.59 -8.91
N TYR A 338 -45.71 -25.57 -9.28
CA TYR A 338 -46.00 -27.00 -9.18
C TYR A 338 -45.25 -27.72 -8.05
N TRP A 339 -44.71 -27.00 -7.07
CA TRP A 339 -43.81 -27.57 -6.06
C TRP A 339 -44.35 -28.78 -5.23
N ASP A 340 -45.66 -29.06 -5.26
CA ASP A 340 -46.25 -30.23 -4.60
C ASP A 340 -46.15 -31.49 -5.47
N ALA A 341 -45.75 -31.36 -6.72
CA ALA A 341 -45.56 -32.46 -7.65
C ALA A 341 -44.17 -33.09 -7.44
N SER A 342 -44.12 -34.42 -7.32
CA SER A 342 -42.88 -35.19 -7.09
C SER A 342 -41.76 -34.81 -8.04
N TRP A 343 -42.07 -34.62 -9.32
CA TRP A 343 -41.10 -34.27 -10.35
C TRP A 343 -40.42 -32.91 -10.14
N THR A 344 -41.09 -31.93 -9.52
CA THR A 344 -40.46 -30.62 -9.24
C THR A 344 -39.45 -30.71 -8.10
N VAL A 345 -39.79 -31.48 -7.05
CA VAL A 345 -38.89 -31.72 -5.92
C VAL A 345 -37.68 -32.55 -6.36
N GLY A 346 -37.90 -33.57 -7.20
CA GLY A 346 -36.83 -34.36 -7.80
C GLY A 346 -35.92 -33.55 -8.70
N LEU A 347 -36.48 -32.63 -9.51
CA LEU A 347 -35.68 -31.72 -10.34
C LEU A 347 -34.81 -30.80 -9.49
N VAL A 348 -35.36 -30.20 -8.42
CA VAL A 348 -34.53 -29.37 -7.52
C VAL A 348 -33.46 -30.20 -6.83
N ALA A 349 -33.76 -31.45 -6.44
CA ALA A 349 -32.75 -32.35 -5.89
C ALA A 349 -31.64 -32.67 -6.91
N HIS A 350 -31.98 -32.83 -8.19
CA HIS A 350 -31.03 -33.02 -9.28
C HIS A 350 -30.12 -31.78 -9.43
N GLU A 351 -30.70 -30.58 -9.53
CA GLU A 351 -29.91 -29.34 -9.66
C GLU A 351 -28.97 -29.08 -8.48
N VAL A 352 -29.43 -29.38 -7.25
CA VAL A 352 -28.56 -29.31 -6.07
C VAL A 352 -27.42 -30.34 -6.16
N GLY A 353 -27.69 -31.52 -6.74
CA GLY A 353 -26.70 -32.58 -6.95
C GLY A 353 -25.46 -32.11 -7.71
N HIS A 354 -25.62 -31.28 -8.75
CA HIS A 354 -24.48 -30.66 -9.45
C HIS A 354 -23.58 -29.87 -8.50
N SER A 355 -24.20 -29.09 -7.61
CA SER A 355 -23.51 -28.22 -6.65
C SER A 355 -22.72 -29.00 -5.59
N ILE A 356 -23.11 -30.24 -5.29
CA ILE A 356 -22.40 -31.07 -4.30
C ILE A 356 -20.95 -31.35 -4.69
N THR A 357 -20.65 -31.38 -5.99
CA THR A 357 -19.29 -31.60 -6.49
C THR A 357 -18.32 -30.47 -6.13
N SER A 358 -18.81 -29.30 -5.66
CA SER A 358 -17.98 -28.24 -5.09
C SER A 358 -17.32 -28.61 -3.75
N LYS A 359 -17.82 -29.63 -3.04
CA LYS A 359 -17.15 -30.14 -1.85
C LYS A 359 -15.92 -30.93 -2.27
N GLU A 360 -14.75 -30.58 -1.74
CA GLU A 360 -13.47 -31.24 -2.08
C GLU A 360 -13.54 -32.77 -1.93
N SER A 361 -14.13 -33.26 -0.83
CA SER A 361 -14.31 -34.70 -0.57
C SER A 361 -15.22 -35.42 -1.58
N CYS A 362 -16.07 -34.67 -2.29
CA CYS A 362 -17.02 -35.19 -3.28
C CYS A 362 -16.49 -35.05 -4.69
N TYR A 363 -15.67 -34.04 -4.95
CA TYR A 363 -15.07 -33.83 -6.26
C TYR A 363 -14.22 -35.03 -6.69
N ASP A 364 -13.45 -35.63 -5.77
CA ASP A 364 -12.65 -36.83 -6.07
C ASP A 364 -13.52 -38.03 -6.45
N LEU A 365 -14.65 -38.22 -5.77
CA LEU A 365 -15.61 -39.29 -6.08
C LEU A 365 -16.29 -39.06 -7.43
N TYR A 366 -16.66 -37.81 -7.72
CA TYR A 366 -17.22 -37.38 -8.99
C TYR A 366 -16.25 -37.62 -10.17
N ARG A 367 -14.95 -37.39 -9.97
CA ARG A 367 -13.93 -37.59 -11.00
C ARG A 367 -13.58 -39.07 -11.23
N ALA A 368 -13.91 -39.94 -10.28
CA ALA A 368 -13.63 -41.38 -10.35
C ALA A 368 -14.79 -42.17 -10.95
N ALA A 369 -14.54 -43.44 -11.29
CA ALA A 369 -15.61 -44.38 -11.60
C ALA A 369 -16.57 -44.50 -10.40
N PRO A 370 -17.89 -44.58 -10.62
CA PRO A 370 -18.55 -44.80 -11.90
C PRO A 370 -18.92 -43.51 -12.68
N PHE A 371 -18.56 -42.33 -12.20
CA PHE A 371 -18.98 -41.05 -12.79
C PHE A 371 -18.04 -40.56 -13.88
N ASP A 372 -16.73 -40.74 -13.71
CA ASP A 372 -15.69 -40.33 -14.68
C ASP A 372 -15.79 -38.83 -15.08
N GLY A 373 -16.37 -37.99 -14.22
CA GLY A 373 -16.65 -36.58 -14.49
C GLY A 373 -17.93 -36.30 -15.30
N ASP A 374 -18.88 -37.23 -15.36
CA ASP A 374 -20.22 -37.02 -15.91
C ASP A 374 -21.12 -36.38 -14.84
N ASP A 375 -21.39 -35.09 -15.00
CA ASP A 375 -22.13 -34.24 -14.06
C ASP A 375 -23.62 -34.58 -14.01
N GLU A 376 -24.22 -34.90 -15.16
CA GLU A 376 -25.62 -35.31 -15.25
C GLU A 376 -25.86 -36.67 -14.59
N LYS A 377 -24.93 -37.62 -14.76
CA LYS A 377 -24.95 -38.90 -14.06
C LYS A 377 -24.79 -38.72 -12.56
N TRP A 378 -23.92 -37.81 -12.12
CA TRP A 378 -23.73 -37.49 -10.70
C TRP A 378 -24.98 -36.88 -10.08
N ALA A 379 -25.53 -35.82 -10.67
CA ALA A 379 -26.74 -35.15 -10.21
C ALA A 379 -27.94 -36.11 -10.14
N THR A 380 -28.07 -36.98 -11.15
CA THR A 380 -29.09 -38.03 -11.17
C THR A 380 -28.92 -39.04 -10.04
N ALA A 381 -27.70 -39.54 -9.83
CA ALA A 381 -27.40 -40.48 -8.75
C ALA A 381 -27.65 -39.86 -7.37
N TRP A 382 -27.32 -38.58 -7.20
CA TRP A 382 -27.57 -37.82 -6.00
C TRP A 382 -29.07 -37.73 -5.68
N ALA A 383 -29.90 -37.28 -6.62
CA ALA A 383 -31.35 -37.16 -6.43
C ALA A 383 -32.01 -38.50 -6.10
N LEU A 384 -31.65 -39.56 -6.83
CA LEU A 384 -32.11 -40.93 -6.57
C LEU A 384 -31.70 -41.42 -5.18
N SER A 385 -30.49 -41.08 -4.73
CA SER A 385 -30.03 -41.48 -3.40
C SER A 385 -30.95 -40.93 -2.29
N LEU A 386 -31.47 -39.71 -2.47
CA LEU A 386 -32.39 -39.06 -1.54
C LEU A 386 -33.83 -39.63 -1.64
N GLY A 387 -34.09 -40.54 -2.59
CA GLY A 387 -35.37 -41.19 -2.78
C GLY A 387 -36.28 -40.52 -3.81
N TYR A 388 -35.79 -39.52 -4.55
CA TYR A 388 -36.55 -38.86 -5.61
C TYR A 388 -36.38 -39.61 -6.93
N THR A 389 -37.45 -40.23 -7.43
CA THR A 389 -37.44 -40.95 -8.71
C THR A 389 -37.90 -40.07 -9.86
N ASP A 390 -39.03 -39.37 -9.68
CA ASP A 390 -39.61 -38.52 -10.73
C ASP A 390 -38.80 -37.22 -10.83
N GLY A 391 -38.46 -36.80 -12.05
CA GLY A 391 -37.69 -35.57 -12.26
C GLY A 391 -36.24 -35.64 -11.75
N SER A 392 -35.75 -36.83 -11.42
CA SER A 392 -34.39 -37.05 -10.91
C SER A 392 -33.30 -36.89 -11.97
N GLY A 393 -33.66 -36.79 -13.26
CA GLY A 393 -32.74 -36.84 -14.39
C GLY A 393 -32.70 -38.19 -15.11
N VAL A 394 -33.38 -39.22 -14.58
CA VAL A 394 -33.44 -40.54 -15.23
C VAL A 394 -34.11 -40.48 -16.60
N GLU A 395 -35.12 -39.63 -16.78
CA GLU A 395 -35.84 -39.50 -18.05
C GLU A 395 -34.95 -38.98 -19.20
N PRO A 396 -34.18 -37.88 -19.02
CA PRO A 396 -33.26 -37.38 -20.04
C PRO A 396 -31.89 -38.12 -20.08
N TYR A 397 -31.36 -38.56 -18.93
CA TYR A 397 -29.97 -39.01 -18.82
C TYR A 397 -29.79 -40.50 -18.52
N GLY A 398 -30.88 -41.19 -18.19
CA GLY A 398 -30.89 -42.63 -17.91
C GLY A 398 -30.53 -42.99 -16.47
N TYR A 399 -30.65 -44.27 -16.13
CA TYR A 399 -30.38 -44.78 -14.79
C TYR A 399 -28.88 -44.91 -14.53
N PRO A 400 -28.30 -44.27 -13.48
CA PRO A 400 -26.86 -44.24 -13.26
C PRO A 400 -26.29 -45.56 -12.67
N GLY A 401 -27.16 -46.45 -12.15
CA GLY A 401 -26.79 -47.70 -11.49
C GLY A 401 -26.67 -47.58 -9.97
N GLU A 402 -26.90 -48.69 -9.25
CA GLU A 402 -26.90 -48.72 -7.77
C GLU A 402 -25.56 -48.28 -7.15
N ASP A 403 -24.44 -48.67 -7.77
CA ASP A 403 -23.10 -48.31 -7.28
C ASP A 403 -22.89 -46.79 -7.31
N ALA A 404 -23.37 -46.12 -8.38
CA ALA A 404 -23.31 -44.66 -8.49
C ALA A 404 -24.17 -43.98 -7.42
N ILE A 405 -25.40 -44.46 -7.22
CA ILE A 405 -26.32 -43.95 -6.19
C ILE A 405 -25.70 -44.09 -4.79
N ALA A 406 -25.07 -45.22 -4.50
CA ALA A 406 -24.39 -45.47 -3.23
C ALA A 406 -23.20 -44.54 -3.02
N VAL A 407 -22.40 -44.27 -4.06
CA VAL A 407 -21.27 -43.32 -3.97
C VAL A 407 -21.77 -41.89 -3.74
N ALA A 408 -22.76 -41.43 -4.51
CA ALA A 408 -23.33 -40.08 -4.34
C ALA A 408 -23.95 -39.88 -2.94
N ALA A 409 -24.55 -40.93 -2.36
CA ALA A 409 -25.10 -40.89 -1.01
C ALA A 409 -24.05 -40.59 0.07
N GLY A 410 -22.77 -40.89 -0.18
CA GLY A 410 -21.66 -40.63 0.74
C GLY A 410 -21.32 -39.14 0.92
N CYS A 411 -21.90 -38.26 0.12
CA CYS A 411 -21.61 -36.82 0.06
C CYS A 411 -22.62 -35.92 0.79
N ARG A 412 -23.54 -36.51 1.55
CA ARG A 412 -24.57 -35.81 2.32
C ARG A 412 -24.01 -35.04 3.49
#